data_AF-A0A399WMY5-F1
#
_entry.id   AF-A0A399WMY5-F1
#
_cell.length_a   1.000
_cell.length_b   1.000
_cell.length_c   1.000
_cell.angle_alpha   90.00
_cell.angle_beta   90.00
_cell.angle_gamma   90.00
#
_symmetry.space_group_name_H-M   'P 1'
#
loop_
_entity.id
_entity.type
_entity.pdbx_description
1 polymer ?
#
loop_
_entity_poly.entity_id
_entity_poly.type
_entity_poly.pdbx_seq_one_letter_code
_entity_poly.pdbx_strand_id
1 'polypeptide(L)'
;MKSRLIKNHNFNFIEIELVPILQKEKSFFFGKVLAKDLLHIYTVRPAKYDSKKHSSFAKSFEDDKEYYEYLVKQDEERIAIKDFQREPDKSRINKIAKFLEDEEFPFFPNTIIATCDLINDIQEFGISFDSTFEQFIQISNRPAHLSFLKKQGDDKYILYIPFVEHSVLVIDGQHRLKGLETATAIIQENFELLISFIIGFDRSVIAQLFYTINYEQKSVNKSLLYHLTGEFSSELDELTFMHNVVKILNELENSPFHGKIKMLGINPKEATSEMKEKLTISQAFLIDYLIRTISATSINSYSQPIFLYYYKNKELQIEIIRFLIRYFNAIREIKKNDWDNPSTNILTKGIGIAALIKVLHFLFVKMFIDEWDTDPLKLASVSKEDLIKKLDGLLDVDFSKEGEFGGAASGGSINKLSQRIIEKVKYFSFNNYKEFFENYKSVYLPEFKEWIKNKIS
;
A
#
# COMPACT_ATOMS: atom_id res chain seq x y z
N MET A 1 -8.44 -31.91 7.23
CA MET A 1 -7.92 -30.85 8.11
C MET A 1 -9.09 -30.35 8.94
N LYS A 2 -9.05 -30.57 10.24
CA LYS A 2 -9.99 -30.10 11.26
C LYS A 2 -9.16 -29.52 12.42
N SER A 3 -9.73 -28.58 13.15
CA SER A 3 -9.21 -28.18 14.46
C SER A 3 -10.28 -28.34 15.53
N ARG A 4 -9.89 -28.67 16.76
CA ARG A 4 -10.80 -28.74 17.91
C ARG A 4 -10.08 -28.48 19.22
N LEU A 5 -10.78 -27.86 20.16
CA LEU A 5 -10.32 -27.69 21.53
C LEU A 5 -10.60 -28.97 22.34
N ILE A 6 -9.54 -29.59 22.85
CA ILE A 6 -9.59 -30.71 23.80
C ILE A 6 -9.53 -30.12 25.21
N LYS A 7 -10.59 -30.37 25.99
CA LYS A 7 -10.67 -29.98 27.40
C LYS A 7 -10.45 -31.20 28.30
N ASN A 8 -9.48 -31.13 29.19
CA ASN A 8 -9.25 -32.12 30.25
C ASN A 8 -9.15 -31.38 31.59
N HIS A 9 -9.47 -32.04 32.71
CA HIS A 9 -9.48 -31.45 34.05
C HIS A 9 -8.17 -30.74 34.44
N ASN A 10 -7.03 -31.15 33.84
CA ASN A 10 -5.71 -30.60 34.16
C ASN A 10 -5.07 -29.78 33.03
N PHE A 11 -5.50 -29.96 31.77
CA PHE A 11 -4.86 -29.32 30.61
C PHE A 11 -5.86 -29.11 29.46
N ASN A 12 -5.73 -27.98 28.76
CA ASN A 12 -6.48 -27.70 27.53
C ASN A 12 -5.51 -27.63 26.35
N PHE A 13 -5.88 -28.22 25.21
CA PHE A 13 -5.08 -28.21 23.99
C PHE A 13 -5.94 -27.93 22.76
N ILE A 14 -5.39 -27.23 21.78
CA ILE A 14 -5.93 -27.22 20.43
C ILE A 14 -5.27 -28.37 19.67
N GLU A 15 -6.09 -29.26 19.12
CA GLU A 15 -5.69 -30.28 18.18
C GLU A 15 -5.88 -29.72 16.76
N ILE A 16 -4.82 -29.78 15.94
CA ILE A 16 -4.83 -29.34 14.54
C ILE A 16 -4.34 -30.48 13.66
N GLU A 17 -5.16 -30.90 12.70
CA GLU A 17 -4.72 -31.80 11.63
C GLU A 17 -3.85 -31.03 10.63
N LEU A 18 -2.66 -31.57 10.40
CA LEU A 18 -1.63 -31.01 9.53
C LEU A 18 -1.29 -31.95 8.38
N VAL A 19 -1.01 -31.37 7.21
CA VAL A 19 -0.46 -32.05 6.04
C VAL A 19 0.97 -31.56 5.81
N PRO A 20 1.97 -32.44 5.70
CA PRO A 20 3.34 -32.04 5.40
C PRO A 20 3.46 -31.60 3.94
N ILE A 21 4.19 -30.53 3.69
CA ILE A 21 4.47 -29.99 2.36
C ILE A 21 5.98 -29.96 2.18
N LEU A 22 6.48 -30.68 1.18
CA LEU A 22 7.90 -30.76 0.86
C LEU A 22 8.29 -29.70 -0.17
N GLN A 23 9.27 -28.87 0.15
CA GLN A 23 9.87 -27.89 -0.76
C GLN A 23 11.39 -27.94 -0.62
N LYS A 24 12.11 -28.27 -1.71
CA LYS A 24 13.57 -28.37 -1.75
C LYS A 24 14.15 -29.11 -0.52
N GLU A 25 13.64 -30.32 -0.28
CA GLU A 25 14.05 -31.22 0.81
C GLU A 25 13.72 -30.78 2.25
N LYS A 26 13.10 -29.60 2.42
CA LYS A 26 12.57 -29.14 3.71
C LYS A 26 11.06 -29.30 3.73
N SER A 27 10.52 -29.72 4.87
CA SER A 27 9.08 -29.81 5.07
C SER A 27 8.58 -28.68 5.96
N PHE A 28 7.41 -28.16 5.64
CA PHE A 28 6.58 -27.39 6.57
C PHE A 28 5.19 -28.02 6.59
N PHE A 29 4.34 -27.57 7.49
CA PHE A 29 3.03 -28.18 7.71
C PHE A 29 1.91 -27.21 7.41
N PHE A 30 0.86 -27.69 6.78
CA PHE A 30 -0.31 -26.90 6.42
C PHE A 30 -1.55 -27.41 7.15
N GLY A 31 -2.35 -26.49 7.69
CA GLY A 31 -3.53 -26.79 8.49
C GLY A 31 -4.59 -25.72 8.41
N LYS A 32 -5.67 -25.93 9.17
CA LYS A 32 -6.69 -24.90 9.41
C LYS A 32 -7.03 -24.78 10.89
N VAL A 33 -7.28 -23.57 11.36
CA VAL A 33 -7.59 -23.27 12.76
C VAL A 33 -8.72 -22.24 12.85
N LEU A 34 -9.59 -22.37 13.86
CA LEU A 34 -10.61 -21.34 14.12
C LEU A 34 -9.95 -20.05 14.62
N ALA A 35 -10.42 -18.90 14.13
CA ALA A 35 -9.88 -17.61 14.51
C ALA A 35 -9.93 -17.40 16.04
N LYS A 36 -11.08 -17.63 16.68
CA LYS A 36 -11.21 -17.54 18.16
C LYS A 36 -10.14 -18.31 18.94
N ASP A 37 -9.73 -19.48 18.44
CA ASP A 37 -8.81 -20.36 19.14
C ASP A 37 -7.38 -19.84 18.96
N LEU A 38 -7.00 -19.50 17.72
CA LEU A 38 -5.68 -18.92 17.41
C LEU A 38 -5.47 -17.57 18.09
N LEU A 39 -6.50 -16.72 18.12
CA LEU A 39 -6.46 -15.40 18.76
C LEU A 39 -6.16 -15.49 20.27
N HIS A 40 -6.53 -16.60 20.93
CA HIS A 40 -6.22 -16.80 22.34
C HIS A 40 -4.76 -17.22 22.60
N ILE A 41 -4.15 -17.98 21.68
CA ILE A 41 -2.86 -18.64 21.94
C ILE A 41 -1.67 -17.96 21.24
N TYR A 42 -1.90 -17.03 20.32
CA TYR A 42 -0.81 -16.48 19.53
C TYR A 42 0.00 -15.41 20.27
N THR A 43 1.22 -15.19 19.79
CA THR A 43 2.06 -14.06 20.10
C THR A 43 2.77 -13.64 18.82
N VAL A 44 3.19 -12.38 18.79
CA VAL A 44 4.11 -11.87 17.76
C VAL A 44 5.52 -11.66 18.33
N ARG A 45 5.69 -11.74 19.66
CA ARG A 45 6.95 -11.47 20.36
C ARG A 45 7.72 -12.78 20.58
N PRO A 46 8.89 -12.97 19.95
CA PRO A 46 9.77 -14.07 20.31
C PRO A 46 10.27 -13.89 21.75
N ALA A 47 10.46 -14.99 22.49
CA ALA A 47 11.08 -14.95 23.81
C ALA A 47 12.48 -14.33 23.72
N LYS A 48 12.88 -13.50 24.69
CA LYS A 48 14.18 -12.79 24.69
C LYS A 48 15.33 -13.77 24.43
N TYR A 49 16.15 -13.42 23.44
CA TYR A 49 17.30 -14.19 22.96
C TYR A 49 18.31 -14.42 24.09
N ASP A 50 18.59 -15.68 24.44
CA ASP A 50 19.73 -16.04 25.30
C ASP A 50 20.87 -16.50 24.41
N SER A 51 21.73 -15.55 24.01
CA SER A 51 22.82 -15.73 23.05
C SER A 51 23.86 -16.77 23.49
N LYS A 52 23.91 -17.15 24.76
CA LYS A 52 24.95 -18.04 25.32
C LYS A 52 24.79 -19.52 24.94
N LYS A 53 23.61 -19.98 24.53
CA LYS A 53 23.36 -21.40 24.20
C LYS A 53 23.79 -21.82 22.78
N HIS A 54 24.11 -20.87 21.88
CA HIS A 54 24.28 -21.17 20.45
C HIS A 54 25.74 -21.17 19.93
N SER A 55 26.74 -20.92 20.79
CA SER A 55 28.16 -20.97 20.39
C SER A 55 28.69 -22.38 20.07
N SER A 56 27.97 -23.43 20.49
CA SER A 56 28.29 -24.83 20.21
C SER A 56 27.83 -25.30 18.83
N PHE A 57 26.84 -24.65 18.21
CA PHE A 57 26.24 -25.11 16.93
C PHE A 57 26.90 -24.47 15.69
N ALA A 58 27.41 -23.23 15.81
CA ALA A 58 28.22 -22.59 14.77
C ALA A 58 29.51 -23.38 14.41
N LYS A 59 29.93 -24.30 15.30
CA LYS A 59 31.06 -25.21 15.07
C LYS A 59 30.70 -26.44 14.23
N SER A 60 29.42 -26.69 13.94
CA SER A 60 28.96 -27.90 13.24
C SER A 60 28.86 -27.74 11.71
N PHE A 61 29.06 -26.54 11.18
CA PHE A 61 29.11 -26.24 9.74
C PHE A 61 30.41 -25.50 9.43
N GLU A 62 31.48 -26.24 9.12
CA GLU A 62 32.81 -25.66 8.86
C GLU A 62 32.84 -24.74 7.63
N ASP A 63 31.98 -24.97 6.63
CA ASP A 63 31.99 -24.21 5.36
C ASP A 63 31.26 -22.85 5.43
N ASP A 64 30.34 -22.68 6.38
CA ASP A 64 29.51 -21.45 6.51
C ASP A 64 29.76 -20.70 7.82
N LYS A 65 30.81 -21.08 8.56
CA LYS A 65 31.12 -20.54 9.90
C LYS A 65 31.26 -19.01 9.90
N GLU A 66 31.92 -18.43 8.88
CA GLU A 66 32.07 -16.98 8.77
C GLU A 66 30.74 -16.26 8.46
N TYR A 67 29.83 -16.90 7.71
CA TYR A 67 28.50 -16.35 7.42
C TYR A 67 27.61 -16.35 8.67
N TYR A 68 27.63 -17.43 9.44
CA TYR A 68 26.89 -17.53 10.70
C TYR A 68 27.48 -16.63 11.80
N GLU A 69 28.81 -16.52 11.90
CA GLU A 69 29.45 -15.59 12.83
C GLU A 69 29.14 -14.13 12.45
N TYR A 70 29.13 -13.78 11.16
CA TYR A 70 28.71 -12.46 10.67
C TYR A 70 27.24 -12.16 10.97
N LEU A 71 26.33 -13.13 10.75
CA LEU A 71 24.91 -13.00 11.05
C LEU A 71 24.67 -12.83 12.55
N VAL A 72 25.33 -13.63 13.40
CA VAL A 72 25.21 -13.52 14.86
C VAL A 72 25.73 -12.17 15.36
N LYS A 73 26.83 -11.65 14.78
CA LYS A 73 27.39 -10.33 15.14
C LYS A 73 26.51 -9.18 14.66
N GLN A 74 25.95 -9.28 13.45
CA GLN A 74 24.96 -8.31 12.96
C GLN A 74 23.65 -8.40 13.75
N ASP A 75 23.25 -9.59 14.17
CA ASP A 75 22.09 -9.82 15.00
C ASP A 75 22.30 -9.19 16.37
N GLU A 76 23.40 -9.41 17.08
CA GLU A 76 23.66 -8.76 18.38
C GLU A 76 23.64 -7.22 18.29
N GLU A 77 24.19 -6.64 17.23
CA GLU A 77 24.19 -5.19 17.00
C GLU A 77 22.82 -4.63 16.54
N ARG A 78 22.00 -5.40 15.80
CA ARG A 78 20.67 -4.97 15.32
C ARG A 78 19.55 -5.27 16.31
N ILE A 79 19.64 -6.38 17.05
CA ILE A 79 18.79 -6.77 18.20
C ILE A 79 18.80 -5.65 19.24
N ALA A 80 19.95 -5.01 19.46
CA ALA A 80 20.10 -3.91 20.41
C ALA A 80 19.46 -2.58 19.96
N ILE A 81 19.20 -2.40 18.66
CA ILE A 81 18.88 -1.09 18.07
C ILE A 81 17.45 -1.00 17.51
N LYS A 82 16.79 -2.11 17.13
CA LYS A 82 15.41 -2.09 16.63
C LYS A 82 14.60 -3.26 17.15
N ASP A 83 13.46 -2.94 17.77
CA ASP A 83 12.40 -3.90 18.05
C ASP A 83 12.05 -4.62 16.73
N PHE A 84 12.07 -5.96 16.72
CA PHE A 84 11.93 -6.80 15.51
C PHE A 84 10.60 -6.60 14.77
N GLN A 85 9.68 -5.83 15.33
CA GLN A 85 8.34 -5.65 14.82
C GLN A 85 8.14 -4.29 14.17
N ARG A 86 7.46 -4.29 13.02
CA ARG A 86 6.66 -3.13 12.65
C ARG A 86 5.46 -3.11 13.60
N GLU A 87 5.40 -2.13 14.49
CA GLU A 87 4.16 -1.82 15.22
C GLU A 87 3.01 -1.85 14.21
N PRO A 88 1.99 -2.69 14.42
CA PRO A 88 1.00 -2.88 13.40
C PRO A 88 0.22 -1.59 13.19
N ASP A 89 0.19 -1.14 11.94
CA ASP A 89 -0.44 0.09 11.54
C ASP A 89 -1.94 0.07 11.88
N LYS A 90 -2.34 0.93 12.80
CA LYS A 90 -3.74 1.10 13.24
C LYS A 90 -4.67 1.39 12.06
N SER A 91 -4.22 2.16 11.07
CA SER A 91 -5.01 2.45 9.87
C SER A 91 -5.28 1.18 9.07
N ARG A 92 -4.26 0.31 8.94
CA ARG A 92 -4.38 -0.98 8.25
C ARG A 92 -5.29 -1.94 9.01
N ILE A 93 -5.17 -2.01 10.34
CA ILE A 93 -6.05 -2.83 11.20
C ILE A 93 -7.51 -2.43 11.01
N ASN A 94 -7.81 -1.12 11.11
CA ASN A 94 -9.18 -0.62 10.96
C ASN A 94 -9.78 -0.93 9.58
N LYS A 95 -8.96 -0.86 8.52
CA LYS A 95 -9.41 -1.26 7.17
C LYS A 95 -9.72 -2.74 7.08
N ILE A 96 -8.93 -3.60 7.73
CA ILE A 96 -9.17 -5.04 7.74
C ILE A 96 -10.44 -5.37 8.53
N ALA A 97 -10.65 -4.71 9.68
CA ALA A 97 -11.89 -4.88 10.46
C ALA A 97 -13.12 -4.53 9.62
N LYS A 98 -13.11 -3.36 8.97
CA LYS A 98 -14.18 -2.97 8.04
C LYS A 98 -14.37 -3.94 6.88
N PHE A 99 -13.28 -4.41 6.27
CA PHE A 99 -13.36 -5.42 5.22
C PHE A 99 -14.08 -6.69 5.70
N LEU A 100 -13.83 -7.15 6.93
CA LEU A 100 -14.49 -8.33 7.50
C LEU A 100 -15.98 -8.10 7.81
N GLU A 101 -16.38 -6.85 8.08
CA GLU A 101 -17.74 -6.48 8.51
C GLU A 101 -18.65 -6.02 7.35
N ASP A 102 -18.10 -5.25 6.41
CA ASP A 102 -18.87 -4.50 5.42
C ASP A 102 -18.91 -5.20 4.04
N GLU A 103 -17.94 -6.05 3.72
CA GLU A 103 -17.82 -6.67 2.39
C GLU A 103 -18.60 -7.98 2.29
N GLU A 104 -19.16 -8.25 1.10
CA GLU A 104 -19.94 -9.47 0.84
C GLU A 104 -19.08 -10.75 0.88
N PHE A 105 -17.80 -10.65 0.53
CA PHE A 105 -16.89 -11.78 0.38
C PHE A 105 -15.55 -11.60 1.13
N PRO A 106 -15.57 -11.60 2.48
CA PRO A 106 -14.41 -11.26 3.30
C PRO A 106 -13.42 -12.42 3.46
N PHE A 107 -12.80 -12.90 2.37
CA PHE A 107 -11.91 -14.07 2.43
C PHE A 107 -10.46 -13.71 2.72
N PHE A 108 -9.79 -14.53 3.56
CA PHE A 108 -8.33 -14.53 3.72
C PHE A 108 -7.72 -15.76 3.02
N PRO A 109 -7.46 -15.70 1.70
CA PRO A 109 -6.94 -16.86 0.96
C PRO A 109 -5.47 -17.17 1.29
N ASN A 110 -4.74 -16.21 1.85
CA ASN A 110 -3.34 -16.39 2.23
C ASN A 110 -3.21 -17.03 3.60
N THR A 111 -2.15 -17.80 3.81
CA THR A 111 -1.89 -18.49 5.07
C THR A 111 -1.40 -17.53 6.15
N ILE A 112 -1.74 -17.77 7.41
CA ILE A 112 -0.98 -17.29 8.55
C ILE A 112 0.28 -18.16 8.64
N ILE A 113 1.46 -17.56 8.71
CA ILE A 113 2.71 -18.32 8.87
C ILE A 113 3.06 -18.29 10.34
N ALA A 114 3.30 -19.44 10.96
CA ALA A 114 3.48 -19.55 12.39
C ALA A 114 4.50 -20.64 12.77
N THR A 115 4.96 -20.60 14.00
CA THR A 115 5.81 -21.60 14.62
C THR A 115 5.41 -21.81 16.09
N CYS A 116 5.79 -22.95 16.65
CA CYS A 116 5.63 -23.27 18.06
C CYS A 116 6.78 -24.19 18.49
N ASP A 117 7.18 -24.08 19.77
CA ASP A 117 8.20 -24.96 20.32
C ASP A 117 7.63 -26.38 20.51
N LEU A 118 8.34 -27.40 20.01
CA LEU A 118 7.93 -28.79 20.12
C LEU A 118 8.67 -29.49 21.27
N ILE A 119 7.94 -30.31 22.02
CA ILE A 119 8.55 -31.25 22.97
C ILE A 119 9.33 -32.34 22.25
N ASN A 120 8.96 -32.68 21.02
CA ASN A 120 9.63 -33.66 20.15
C ASN A 120 11.12 -33.33 19.95
N ASP A 121 11.49 -32.06 20.02
CA ASP A 121 12.84 -31.58 19.76
C ASP A 121 13.76 -31.71 21.00
N ILE A 122 13.21 -32.05 22.17
CA ILE A 122 13.93 -32.13 23.44
C ILE A 122 14.09 -33.60 23.83
N GLN A 123 15.30 -34.14 23.59
CA GLN A 123 15.61 -35.56 23.82
C GLN A 123 15.36 -36.03 25.26
N GLU A 124 15.49 -35.15 26.26
CA GLU A 124 15.31 -35.43 27.69
C GLU A 124 13.91 -35.97 28.03
N PHE A 125 12.89 -35.62 27.23
CA PHE A 125 11.51 -36.07 27.46
C PHE A 125 11.19 -37.41 26.79
N GLY A 126 12.07 -37.94 25.93
CA GLY A 126 11.90 -39.26 25.31
C GLY A 126 10.66 -39.42 24.42
N ILE A 127 10.12 -38.32 23.88
CA ILE A 127 8.96 -38.31 22.98
C ILE A 127 9.41 -38.18 21.53
N SER A 128 8.82 -38.98 20.65
CA SER A 128 9.02 -38.91 19.21
C SER A 128 7.71 -38.65 18.47
N PHE A 129 7.76 -38.50 17.15
CA PHE A 129 6.56 -38.35 16.33
C PHE A 129 5.62 -39.57 16.38
N ASP A 130 6.12 -40.75 16.77
CA ASP A 130 5.33 -41.98 16.87
C ASP A 130 4.65 -42.14 18.25
N SER A 131 4.98 -41.28 19.21
CA SER A 131 4.37 -41.30 20.54
C SER A 131 2.86 -41.02 20.51
N THR A 132 2.14 -41.45 21.54
CA THR A 132 0.71 -41.18 21.69
C THR A 132 0.44 -39.89 22.46
N PHE A 133 -0.79 -39.36 22.34
CA PHE A 133 -1.19 -38.19 23.10
C PHE A 133 -1.22 -38.50 24.61
N GLU A 134 -1.56 -39.72 25.00
CA GLU A 134 -1.55 -40.19 26.39
C GLU A 134 -0.13 -40.17 26.97
N GLN A 135 0.86 -40.63 26.20
CA GLN A 135 2.27 -40.56 26.62
C GLN A 135 2.70 -39.11 26.81
N PHE A 136 2.32 -38.21 25.90
CA PHE A 136 2.64 -36.79 25.99
C PHE A 136 2.07 -36.11 27.25
N ILE A 137 0.80 -36.38 27.60
CA ILE A 137 0.18 -35.75 28.78
C ILE A 137 0.65 -36.34 30.12
N GLN A 138 1.25 -37.53 30.12
CA GLN A 138 1.78 -38.21 31.32
C GLN A 138 3.20 -37.76 31.70
N ILE A 139 3.84 -36.91 30.89
CA ILE A 139 5.19 -36.42 31.16
C ILE A 139 5.21 -35.54 32.41
N SER A 140 5.92 -36.01 33.43
CA SER A 140 6.23 -35.23 34.63
C SER A 140 7.08 -34.01 34.31
N ASN A 141 6.79 -32.87 34.95
CA ASN A 141 7.54 -31.60 34.80
C ASN A 141 7.59 -31.04 33.36
N ARG A 142 6.59 -31.36 32.52
CA ARG A 142 6.47 -30.79 31.17
C ARG A 142 6.29 -29.25 31.22
N PRO A 143 7.10 -28.46 30.48
CA PRO A 143 6.86 -27.04 30.34
C PRO A 143 5.50 -26.76 29.68
N ALA A 144 4.72 -25.85 30.25
CA ALA A 144 3.32 -25.63 29.86
C ALA A 144 3.13 -25.14 28.41
N HIS A 145 4.15 -24.53 27.80
CA HIS A 145 4.10 -23.93 26.47
C HIS A 145 4.51 -24.89 25.34
N LEU A 146 5.08 -26.07 25.65
CA LEU A 146 5.55 -26.98 24.61
C LEU A 146 4.40 -27.74 23.95
N SER A 147 4.40 -27.69 22.62
CA SER A 147 3.48 -28.40 21.76
C SER A 147 3.99 -29.81 21.43
N PHE A 148 3.10 -30.67 20.95
CA PHE A 148 3.44 -32.04 20.55
C PHE A 148 2.96 -32.31 19.13
N LEU A 149 3.87 -32.76 18.28
CA LEU A 149 3.57 -33.19 16.93
C LEU A 149 3.58 -34.71 16.85
N LYS A 150 2.47 -35.29 16.41
CA LYS A 150 2.29 -36.72 16.22
C LYS A 150 2.14 -37.05 14.73
N LYS A 151 2.83 -38.08 14.25
CA LYS A 151 2.65 -38.64 12.91
C LYS A 151 1.42 -39.57 12.90
N GLN A 152 0.61 -39.50 11.85
CA GLN A 152 -0.58 -40.32 11.67
C GLN A 152 -0.63 -40.90 10.24
N GLY A 153 0.13 -41.97 10.00
CA GLY A 153 0.35 -42.48 8.65
C GLY A 153 1.38 -41.64 7.89
N ASP A 154 1.46 -41.81 6.57
CA ASP A 154 2.58 -41.25 5.80
C ASP A 154 2.47 -39.74 5.55
N ASP A 155 1.26 -39.24 5.30
CA ASP A 155 1.03 -37.84 4.86
C ASP A 155 0.12 -37.02 5.81
N LYS A 156 0.03 -37.41 7.07
CA LYS A 156 -0.77 -36.67 8.07
C LYS A 156 -0.07 -36.58 9.40
N TYR A 157 -0.25 -35.42 10.02
CA TYR A 157 0.24 -35.13 11.35
C TYR A 157 -0.87 -34.51 12.19
N ILE A 158 -0.78 -34.67 13.50
CA ILE A 158 -1.64 -33.99 14.46
C ILE A 158 -0.74 -33.16 15.37
N LEU A 159 -0.98 -31.86 15.39
CA LEU A 159 -0.30 -30.93 16.29
C LEU A 159 -1.22 -30.61 17.48
N TYR A 160 -0.71 -30.85 18.68
CA TYR A 160 -1.35 -30.51 19.94
C TYR A 160 -0.66 -29.29 20.54
N ILE A 161 -1.35 -28.15 20.51
CA ILE A 161 -0.85 -26.88 21.02
C ILE A 161 -1.51 -26.60 22.36
N PRO A 162 -0.76 -26.30 23.43
CA PRO A 162 -1.34 -25.87 24.69
C PRO A 162 -2.27 -24.67 24.50
N PHE A 163 -3.47 -24.72 25.08
CA PHE A 163 -4.42 -23.60 25.05
C PHE A 163 -4.05 -22.58 26.14
N VAL A 164 -2.87 -21.99 25.99
CA VAL A 164 -2.35 -20.91 26.83
C VAL A 164 -1.78 -19.82 25.93
N GLU A 165 -1.84 -18.58 26.42
CA GLU A 165 -1.32 -17.43 25.69
C GLU A 165 0.15 -17.63 25.29
N HIS A 166 0.51 -17.12 24.10
CA HIS A 166 1.87 -17.13 23.55
C HIS A 166 2.44 -18.52 23.18
N SER A 167 1.60 -19.54 23.06
CA SER A 167 2.02 -20.88 22.60
C SER A 167 2.38 -20.94 21.11
N VAL A 168 1.89 -19.98 20.31
CA VAL A 168 2.17 -19.90 18.87
C VAL A 168 2.77 -18.56 18.52
N LEU A 169 3.96 -18.56 17.93
CA LEU A 169 4.61 -17.37 17.41
C LEU A 169 4.21 -17.17 15.94
N VAL A 170 3.57 -16.05 15.64
CA VAL A 170 3.14 -15.69 14.28
C VAL A 170 4.28 -14.96 13.55
N ILE A 171 4.65 -15.50 12.40
CA ILE A 171 5.71 -15.02 11.50
C ILE A 171 5.18 -13.99 10.51
N ASP A 172 4.06 -14.30 9.88
CA ASP A 172 3.34 -13.41 8.97
C ASP A 172 1.83 -13.56 9.14
N GLY A 173 1.12 -12.45 8.93
CA GLY A 173 -0.33 -12.38 9.13
C GLY A 173 -0.76 -11.64 10.40
N GLN A 174 0.15 -11.02 11.14
CA GLN A 174 -0.15 -10.25 12.35
C GLN A 174 -1.23 -9.17 12.17
N HIS A 175 -1.24 -8.42 11.06
CA HIS A 175 -2.30 -7.42 10.81
C HIS A 175 -3.67 -8.07 10.57
N ARG A 176 -3.70 -9.28 9.98
CA ARG A 176 -4.92 -10.03 9.74
C ARG A 176 -5.52 -10.54 11.06
N LEU A 177 -4.68 -11.08 11.93
CA LEU A 177 -5.10 -11.50 13.27
C LEU A 177 -5.59 -10.31 14.10
N LYS A 178 -4.85 -9.19 14.13
CA LYS A 178 -5.30 -7.98 14.83
C LYS A 178 -6.59 -7.39 14.26
N GLY A 179 -6.78 -7.45 12.95
CA GLY A 179 -8.06 -7.09 12.32
C GLY A 179 -9.21 -7.99 12.76
N LEU A 180 -8.97 -9.30 12.90
CA LEU A 180 -9.95 -10.25 13.43
C LEU A 180 -10.25 -10.01 14.91
N GLU A 181 -9.25 -9.66 15.74
CA GLU A 181 -9.47 -9.29 17.15
C GLU A 181 -10.40 -8.09 17.31
N THR A 182 -10.32 -7.14 16.37
CA THR A 182 -11.18 -5.96 16.36
C THR A 182 -12.55 -6.19 15.75
N ALA A 183 -12.73 -7.27 14.98
CA ALA A 183 -14.00 -7.63 14.37
C ALA A 183 -14.96 -8.21 15.42
N THR A 184 -16.25 -8.27 15.09
CA THR A 184 -17.28 -8.82 15.99
C THR A 184 -17.00 -10.27 16.43
N ALA A 185 -17.47 -10.63 17.63
CA ALA A 185 -17.32 -11.99 18.16
C ALA A 185 -17.91 -13.07 17.25
N ILE A 186 -19.02 -12.75 16.55
CA ILE A 186 -19.66 -13.66 15.58
C ILE A 186 -18.71 -14.03 14.45
N ILE A 187 -17.94 -13.05 13.95
CA ILE A 187 -16.91 -13.29 12.93
C ILE A 187 -15.81 -14.16 13.53
N GLN A 188 -15.26 -13.79 14.68
CA GLN A 188 -14.16 -14.54 15.32
C GLN A 188 -14.52 -16.01 15.57
N GLU A 189 -15.76 -16.31 15.93
CA GLU A 189 -16.22 -17.67 16.24
C GLU A 189 -16.40 -18.56 15.01
N ASN A 190 -16.73 -17.97 13.85
CA ASN A 190 -17.13 -18.70 12.64
C ASN A 190 -16.12 -18.58 11.48
N PHE A 191 -14.96 -17.96 11.72
CA PHE A 191 -13.94 -17.75 10.71
C PHE A 191 -12.80 -18.78 10.82
N GLU A 192 -12.64 -19.60 9.78
CA GLU A 192 -11.50 -20.53 9.68
C GLU A 192 -10.31 -19.86 8.98
N LEU A 193 -9.12 -20.03 9.55
CA LEU A 193 -7.86 -19.53 9.02
C LEU A 193 -7.01 -20.67 8.45
N LEU A 194 -6.44 -20.44 7.27
CA LEU A 194 -5.35 -21.27 6.76
C LEU A 194 -4.07 -20.95 7.52
N ILE A 195 -3.36 -21.96 8.00
CA ILE A 195 -2.12 -21.79 8.77
C ILE A 195 -1.02 -22.70 8.24
N SER A 196 0.17 -22.13 8.07
CA SER A 196 1.40 -22.81 7.68
C SER A 196 2.35 -22.81 8.88
N PHE A 197 2.60 -23.98 9.44
CA PHE A 197 3.51 -24.20 10.56
C PHE A 197 4.91 -24.55 10.08
N ILE A 198 5.89 -23.80 10.56
CA ILE A 198 7.32 -24.06 10.35
C ILE A 198 7.87 -24.46 11.71
N ILE A 199 7.94 -25.77 11.93
CA ILE A 199 8.23 -26.41 13.23
C ILE A 199 9.34 -27.44 13.04
N GLY A 200 10.14 -27.70 14.06
CA GLY A 200 11.36 -28.52 13.96
C GLY A 200 12.52 -27.82 13.26
N PHE A 201 12.54 -26.48 13.25
CA PHE A 201 13.64 -25.66 12.75
C PHE A 201 14.26 -24.83 13.87
N ASP A 202 15.56 -24.57 13.78
CA ASP A 202 16.26 -23.69 14.71
C ASP A 202 15.71 -22.26 14.67
N ARG A 203 15.78 -21.59 15.83
CA ARG A 203 15.27 -20.22 16.00
C ARG A 203 15.94 -19.20 15.06
N SER A 204 17.19 -19.44 14.63
CA SER A 204 17.90 -18.60 13.65
C SER A 204 17.28 -18.70 12.25
N VAL A 205 16.90 -19.90 11.81
CA VAL A 205 16.21 -20.12 10.52
C VAL A 205 14.84 -19.45 10.54
N ILE A 206 14.12 -19.59 11.65
CA ILE A 206 12.84 -18.90 11.88
C ILE A 206 13.05 -17.39 11.77
N ALA A 207 14.05 -16.81 12.44
CA ALA A 207 14.37 -15.38 12.39
C ALA A 207 14.73 -14.88 10.98
N GLN A 208 15.51 -15.65 10.22
CA GLN A 208 15.82 -15.32 8.81
C GLN A 208 14.56 -15.27 7.96
N LEU A 209 13.67 -16.25 8.12
CA LEU A 209 12.40 -16.27 7.41
C LEU A 209 11.52 -15.07 7.78
N PHE A 210 11.45 -14.72 9.07
CA PHE A 210 10.77 -13.51 9.55
C PHE A 210 11.24 -12.27 8.77
N TYR A 211 12.56 -12.09 8.67
CA TYR A 211 13.18 -10.96 7.97
C TYR A 211 12.84 -10.97 6.47
N THR A 212 13.09 -12.09 5.78
CA THR A 212 12.83 -12.21 4.34
C THR A 212 11.37 -11.97 3.99
N ILE A 213 10.42 -12.56 4.73
CA ILE A 213 8.98 -12.41 4.44
C ILE A 213 8.49 -10.98 4.73
N ASN A 214 8.83 -10.41 5.88
CA ASN A 214 8.26 -9.12 6.29
C ASN A 214 9.00 -7.91 5.69
N TYR A 215 10.31 -8.03 5.46
CA TYR A 215 11.17 -6.90 5.10
C TYR A 215 11.52 -6.86 3.61
N GLU A 216 11.74 -8.01 2.96
CA GLU A 216 12.11 -8.05 1.53
C GLU A 216 10.88 -8.05 0.60
N GLN A 217 9.70 -8.41 1.10
CA GLN A 217 8.47 -8.34 0.31
C GLN A 217 8.15 -6.89 -0.08
N LYS A 218 8.30 -6.59 -1.37
CA LYS A 218 7.92 -5.28 -1.93
C LYS A 218 6.40 -5.11 -1.89
N SER A 219 5.94 -3.93 -1.47
CA SER A 219 4.53 -3.58 -1.54
C SER A 219 4.01 -3.69 -2.97
N VAL A 220 2.78 -4.18 -3.13
CA VAL A 220 2.07 -4.20 -4.43
C VAL A 220 2.13 -2.79 -5.05
N ASN A 221 2.52 -2.71 -6.33
CA ASN A 221 2.56 -1.44 -7.03
C ASN A 221 1.14 -0.86 -7.13
N LYS A 222 0.92 0.35 -6.57
CA LYS A 222 -0.39 1.02 -6.61
C LYS A 222 -0.93 1.18 -8.03
N SER A 223 -0.09 1.39 -9.04
CA SER A 223 -0.53 1.53 -10.42
C SER A 223 -1.08 0.21 -10.97
N LEU A 224 -0.51 -0.93 -10.57
CA LEU A 224 -1.06 -2.24 -10.88
C LEU A 224 -2.40 -2.44 -10.19
N LEU A 225 -2.51 -2.07 -8.90
CA LEU A 225 -3.78 -2.14 -8.18
C LEU A 225 -4.85 -1.30 -8.87
N TYR A 226 -4.56 -0.03 -9.19
CA TYR A 226 -5.51 0.86 -9.89
C TYR A 226 -5.89 0.36 -11.28
N HIS A 227 -4.94 -0.23 -12.00
CA HIS A 227 -5.25 -0.85 -13.28
C HIS A 227 -6.19 -2.06 -13.11
N LEU A 228 -5.89 -2.97 -12.19
CA LEU A 228 -6.76 -4.12 -11.91
C LEU A 228 -8.15 -3.66 -11.45
N THR A 229 -8.24 -2.73 -10.49
CA THR A 229 -9.54 -2.21 -10.04
C THR A 229 -10.30 -1.53 -11.18
N GLY A 230 -9.63 -0.76 -12.03
CA GLY A 230 -10.26 -0.06 -13.15
C GLY A 230 -10.70 -0.98 -14.29
N GLU A 231 -9.97 -2.06 -14.58
CA GLU A 231 -10.32 -3.02 -15.65
C GLU A 231 -11.40 -4.02 -15.21
N PHE A 232 -11.48 -4.34 -13.92
CA PHE A 232 -12.42 -5.35 -13.39
C PHE A 232 -13.66 -4.77 -12.68
N SER A 233 -13.70 -3.47 -12.40
CA SER A 233 -14.89 -2.85 -11.80
C SER A 233 -16.00 -2.66 -12.83
N SER A 234 -17.20 -3.15 -12.52
CA SER A 234 -18.42 -2.82 -13.27
C SER A 234 -19.02 -1.46 -12.89
N GLU A 235 -18.61 -0.90 -11.75
CA GLU A 235 -19.08 0.39 -11.24
C GLU A 235 -18.09 1.51 -11.58
N LEU A 236 -18.62 2.62 -12.11
CA LEU A 236 -17.85 3.82 -12.41
C LEU A 236 -17.75 4.72 -11.17
N ASP A 237 -16.94 4.30 -10.20
CA ASP A 237 -16.59 5.12 -9.03
C ASP A 237 -15.51 6.17 -9.36
N GLU A 238 -15.15 7.02 -8.39
CA GLU A 238 -14.17 8.11 -8.60
C GLU A 238 -12.82 7.55 -9.10
N LEU A 239 -12.42 6.38 -8.61
CA LEU A 239 -11.16 5.74 -8.93
C LEU A 239 -11.18 5.16 -10.36
N THR A 240 -12.22 4.41 -10.70
CA THR A 240 -12.42 3.79 -12.01
C THR A 240 -12.58 4.85 -13.10
N PHE A 241 -13.29 5.94 -12.80
CA PHE A 241 -13.39 7.08 -13.71
C PHE A 241 -12.03 7.74 -13.96
N MET A 242 -11.26 8.02 -12.90
CA MET A 242 -9.92 8.61 -13.05
C MET A 242 -8.92 7.67 -13.73
N HIS A 243 -9.03 6.36 -13.50
CA HIS A 243 -8.29 5.35 -14.27
C HIS A 243 -8.54 5.52 -15.77
N ASN A 244 -9.81 5.57 -16.17
CA ASN A 244 -10.21 5.73 -17.57
C ASN A 244 -9.73 7.07 -18.16
N VAL A 245 -9.84 8.17 -17.42
CA VAL A 245 -9.31 9.47 -17.85
C VAL A 245 -7.80 9.39 -18.11
N VAL A 246 -7.02 8.80 -17.19
CA VAL A 246 -5.56 8.67 -17.36
C VAL A 246 -5.20 7.72 -18.51
N LYS A 247 -5.95 6.63 -18.70
CA LYS A 247 -5.80 5.72 -19.84
C LYS A 247 -6.03 6.45 -21.17
N ILE A 248 -7.13 7.19 -21.29
CA ILE A 248 -7.45 8.00 -22.47
C ILE A 248 -6.37 9.06 -22.74
N LEU A 249 -5.87 9.75 -21.70
CA LEU A 249 -4.77 10.70 -21.83
C LEU A 249 -3.47 10.03 -22.32
N ASN A 250 -3.24 8.75 -22.03
CA ASN A 250 -2.07 8.02 -22.50
C ASN A 250 -2.23 7.49 -23.94
N GLU A 251 -3.46 7.17 -24.35
CA GLU A 251 -3.76 6.51 -25.63
C GLU A 251 -4.05 7.50 -26.76
N LEU A 252 -4.66 8.66 -26.50
CA LEU A 252 -5.00 9.61 -27.55
C LEU A 252 -3.77 10.32 -28.11
N GLU A 253 -3.57 10.30 -29.43
CA GLU A 253 -2.43 10.92 -30.12
C GLU A 253 -2.32 12.44 -29.90
N ASN A 254 -3.47 13.12 -29.81
CA ASN A 254 -3.52 14.56 -29.57
C ASN A 254 -3.30 14.95 -28.09
N SER A 255 -3.17 13.97 -27.19
CA SER A 255 -2.83 14.21 -25.80
C SER A 255 -1.33 14.47 -25.66
N PRO A 256 -0.92 15.48 -24.86
CA PRO A 256 0.50 15.74 -24.61
C PRO A 256 1.16 14.64 -23.74
N PHE A 257 0.36 13.74 -23.16
CA PHE A 257 0.80 12.56 -22.41
C PHE A 257 0.81 11.26 -23.23
N HIS A 258 0.52 11.32 -24.54
CA HIS A 258 0.50 10.14 -25.39
C HIS A 258 1.78 9.30 -25.25
N GLY A 259 1.66 8.06 -24.76
CA GLY A 259 2.78 7.16 -24.52
C GLY A 259 3.79 7.60 -23.45
N LYS A 260 3.47 8.59 -22.61
CA LYS A 260 4.38 9.13 -21.57
C LYS A 260 4.06 8.63 -20.14
N ILE A 261 3.02 7.82 -19.95
CA ILE A 261 2.57 7.35 -18.63
C ILE A 261 2.93 5.87 -18.42
N LYS A 262 3.58 5.56 -17.29
CA LYS A 262 3.82 4.18 -16.84
C LYS A 262 2.52 3.59 -16.29
N MET A 263 1.73 2.96 -17.17
CA MET A 263 0.41 2.42 -16.81
C MET A 263 0.49 1.40 -15.67
N LEU A 264 1.44 0.46 -15.69
CA LEU A 264 1.63 -0.52 -14.59
C LEU A 264 2.59 -0.01 -13.50
N GLY A 265 2.97 1.26 -13.53
CA GLY A 265 3.94 1.86 -12.61
C GLY A 265 5.39 1.43 -12.82
N ILE A 266 5.64 0.61 -13.84
CA ILE A 266 6.97 0.19 -14.30
C ILE A 266 7.12 0.49 -15.79
N ASN A 267 8.36 0.61 -16.25
CA ASN A 267 8.61 0.72 -17.68
C ASN A 267 8.25 -0.61 -18.38
N PRO A 268 7.60 -0.58 -19.56
CA PRO A 268 7.40 -1.79 -20.36
C PRO A 268 8.74 -2.48 -20.60
N LYS A 269 8.76 -3.82 -20.54
CA LYS A 269 9.99 -4.61 -20.71
C LYS A 269 10.66 -4.34 -22.06
N GLU A 270 9.83 -4.17 -23.10
CA GLU A 270 10.24 -3.93 -24.49
C GLU A 270 10.52 -2.46 -24.81
N ALA A 271 10.35 -1.54 -23.83
CA ALA A 271 10.60 -0.12 -24.07
C ALA A 271 12.09 0.15 -24.33
N THR A 272 12.38 0.85 -25.44
CA THR A 272 13.73 1.34 -25.76
C THR A 272 14.19 2.35 -24.71
N SER A 273 15.50 2.63 -24.64
CA SER A 273 16.04 3.66 -23.73
C SER A 273 15.37 5.02 -23.96
N GLU A 274 15.16 5.41 -25.22
CA GLU A 274 14.48 6.66 -25.58
C GLU A 274 13.02 6.68 -25.09
N MET A 275 12.28 5.58 -25.23
CA MET A 275 10.92 5.48 -24.69
C MET A 275 10.91 5.58 -23.16
N LYS A 276 11.87 4.93 -22.48
CA LYS A 276 12.01 4.95 -21.02
C LYS A 276 12.30 6.35 -20.49
N GLU A 277 13.03 7.17 -21.23
CA GLU A 277 13.29 8.58 -20.87
C GLU A 277 12.02 9.44 -20.94
N LYS A 278 11.13 9.15 -21.88
CA LYS A 278 9.84 9.86 -22.06
C LYS A 278 8.77 9.40 -21.05
N LEU A 279 8.87 8.17 -20.54
CA LEU A 279 8.02 7.62 -19.47
C LEU A 279 8.41 8.19 -18.10
N THR A 280 7.85 9.35 -17.76
CA THR A 280 8.31 10.17 -16.63
C THR A 280 7.43 10.12 -15.39
N ILE A 281 6.17 9.71 -15.57
CA ILE A 281 5.14 9.67 -14.53
C ILE A 281 4.42 8.33 -14.51
N SER A 282 3.92 7.92 -13.35
CA SER A 282 3.11 6.71 -13.21
C SER A 282 1.62 7.01 -13.24
N GLN A 283 0.83 6.00 -13.57
CA GLN A 283 -0.63 6.08 -13.50
C GLN A 283 -1.12 6.48 -12.11
N ALA A 284 -0.61 5.81 -11.07
CA ALA A 284 -0.98 6.09 -9.69
C ALA A 284 -0.68 7.54 -9.29
N PHE A 285 0.44 8.09 -9.75
CA PHE A 285 0.77 9.48 -9.50
C PHE A 285 -0.28 10.43 -10.10
N LEU A 286 -0.68 10.25 -11.36
CA LEU A 286 -1.70 11.10 -11.98
C LEU A 286 -3.06 10.95 -11.31
N ILE A 287 -3.48 9.71 -11.00
CA ILE A 287 -4.75 9.46 -10.30
C ILE A 287 -4.77 10.15 -8.94
N ASP A 288 -3.71 10.00 -8.11
CA ASP A 288 -3.64 10.59 -6.77
C ASP A 288 -3.78 12.13 -6.76
N TYR A 289 -3.35 12.80 -7.84
CA TYR A 289 -3.49 14.26 -7.98
C TYR A 289 -4.80 14.67 -8.65
N LEU A 290 -5.21 13.99 -9.73
CA LEU A 290 -6.42 14.35 -10.48
C LEU A 290 -7.71 13.96 -9.76
N ILE A 291 -7.72 12.92 -8.92
CA ILE A 291 -8.94 12.50 -8.20
C ILE A 291 -9.50 13.61 -7.31
N ARG A 292 -8.64 14.52 -6.82
CA ARG A 292 -9.04 15.70 -6.04
C ARG A 292 -9.89 16.69 -6.84
N THR A 293 -9.80 16.66 -8.17
CA THR A 293 -10.63 17.51 -9.06
C THR A 293 -12.07 17.03 -9.11
N ILE A 294 -12.36 15.77 -8.78
CA ILE A 294 -13.72 15.20 -8.84
C ILE A 294 -14.26 14.76 -7.48
N SER A 295 -13.44 14.71 -6.43
CA SER A 295 -13.85 14.11 -5.16
C SER A 295 -14.64 15.07 -4.28
N ALA A 296 -15.82 14.63 -3.81
CA ALA A 296 -16.66 15.40 -2.89
C ALA A 296 -15.96 15.72 -1.55
N THR A 297 -15.02 14.88 -1.14
CA THR A 297 -14.20 15.10 0.05
C THR A 297 -13.34 16.36 -0.03
N SER A 298 -13.07 16.86 -1.24
CA SER A 298 -12.24 18.04 -1.49
C SER A 298 -13.02 19.36 -1.46
N ILE A 299 -14.35 19.36 -1.30
CA ILE A 299 -15.18 20.59 -1.24
C ILE A 299 -14.73 21.56 -0.14
N ASN A 300 -14.16 21.04 0.97
CA ASN A 300 -13.66 21.87 2.07
C ASN A 300 -12.18 22.26 1.95
N SER A 301 -11.49 21.85 0.88
CA SER A 301 -10.07 22.16 0.62
C SER A 301 -9.90 23.50 -0.11
N TYR A 302 -8.71 24.11 -0.05
CA TYR A 302 -8.38 25.24 -0.94
C TYR A 302 -8.35 24.81 -2.42
N SER A 303 -7.93 23.58 -2.69
CA SER A 303 -8.01 22.95 -4.00
C SER A 303 -9.40 22.36 -4.19
N GLN A 304 -10.32 23.18 -4.70
CA GLN A 304 -11.72 22.81 -4.92
C GLN A 304 -11.87 21.69 -5.97
N PRO A 305 -12.88 20.82 -5.88
CA PRO A 305 -13.09 19.75 -6.86
C PRO A 305 -13.76 20.30 -8.13
N ILE A 306 -12.95 20.98 -8.94
CA ILE A 306 -13.36 21.74 -10.13
C ILE A 306 -14.15 20.96 -11.18
N PHE A 307 -14.00 19.64 -11.21
CA PHE A 307 -14.65 18.74 -12.17
C PHE A 307 -15.77 17.88 -11.55
N LEU A 308 -16.06 18.00 -10.26
CA LEU A 308 -17.06 17.16 -9.59
C LEU A 308 -18.47 17.30 -10.18
N TYR A 309 -18.88 18.51 -10.58
CA TYR A 309 -20.15 18.70 -11.31
C TYR A 309 -20.17 17.89 -12.61
N TYR A 310 -19.12 17.98 -13.42
CA TYR A 310 -19.02 17.28 -14.71
C TYR A 310 -18.92 15.76 -14.53
N TYR A 311 -18.25 15.30 -13.48
CA TYR A 311 -18.17 13.88 -13.14
C TYR A 311 -19.54 13.30 -12.80
N LYS A 312 -20.36 14.02 -12.03
CA LYS A 312 -21.72 13.60 -11.65
C LYS A 312 -22.70 13.63 -12.84
N ASN A 313 -22.43 14.43 -13.86
CA ASN A 313 -23.26 14.55 -15.06
C ASN A 313 -22.65 13.75 -16.23
N LYS A 314 -23.16 12.53 -16.46
CA LYS A 314 -22.60 11.58 -17.45
C LYS A 314 -22.32 12.19 -18.83
N GLU A 315 -23.22 13.02 -19.35
CA GLU A 315 -23.07 13.67 -20.67
C GLU A 315 -21.91 14.68 -20.72
N LEU A 316 -21.53 15.24 -19.57
CA LEU A 316 -20.48 16.25 -19.44
C LEU A 316 -19.11 15.68 -19.06
N GLN A 317 -19.02 14.38 -18.74
CA GLN A 317 -17.77 13.74 -18.34
C GLN A 317 -16.66 13.88 -19.39
N ILE A 318 -17.02 13.87 -20.68
CA ILE A 318 -16.07 14.04 -21.78
C ILE A 318 -15.38 15.41 -21.76
N GLU A 319 -16.01 16.44 -21.21
CA GLU A 319 -15.43 17.78 -21.11
C GLU A 319 -14.24 17.83 -20.15
N ILE A 320 -14.19 16.95 -19.14
CA ILE A 320 -13.04 16.81 -18.25
C ILE A 320 -11.81 16.41 -19.08
N ILE A 321 -11.94 15.39 -19.91
CA ILE A 321 -10.85 14.86 -20.74
C ILE A 321 -10.42 15.92 -21.76
N ARG A 322 -11.39 16.52 -22.47
CA ARG A 322 -11.12 17.56 -23.47
C ARG A 322 -10.40 18.76 -22.87
N PHE A 323 -10.85 19.23 -21.72
CA PHE A 323 -10.23 20.36 -21.03
C PHE A 323 -8.80 20.02 -20.56
N LEU A 324 -8.58 18.85 -19.96
CA LEU A 324 -7.23 18.42 -19.54
C LEU A 324 -6.26 18.36 -20.73
N ILE A 325 -6.70 17.81 -21.88
CA ILE A 325 -5.90 17.79 -23.11
C ILE A 325 -5.56 19.20 -23.57
N ARG A 326 -6.53 20.12 -23.61
CA ARG A 326 -6.29 21.52 -24.00
C ARG A 326 -5.34 22.23 -23.03
N TYR A 327 -5.53 22.04 -21.73
CA TYR A 327 -4.69 22.61 -20.68
C TYR A 327 -3.22 22.19 -20.78
N PHE A 328 -2.95 20.89 -20.85
CA PHE A 328 -1.58 20.41 -20.95
C PHE A 328 -0.97 20.65 -22.34
N ASN A 329 -1.77 20.70 -23.42
CA ASN A 329 -1.25 21.11 -24.73
C ASN A 329 -0.86 22.60 -24.75
N ALA A 330 -1.63 23.48 -24.10
CA ALA A 330 -1.23 24.88 -23.94
C ALA A 330 0.11 25.00 -23.21
N ILE A 331 0.31 24.23 -22.12
CA ILE A 331 1.58 24.19 -21.40
C ILE A 331 2.72 23.66 -22.27
N ARG A 332 2.49 22.57 -23.01
CA ARG A 332 3.47 22.03 -23.97
C ARG A 332 3.82 23.05 -25.05
N GLU A 333 2.87 23.85 -25.51
CA GLU A 333 3.14 24.87 -26.53
C GLU A 333 4.00 26.01 -25.97
N ILE A 334 3.69 26.50 -24.77
CA ILE A 334 4.47 27.54 -24.10
C ILE A 334 5.90 27.06 -23.78
N LYS A 335 6.02 25.84 -23.24
CA LYS A 335 7.28 25.27 -22.76
C LYS A 335 7.69 24.02 -23.56
N LYS A 336 7.65 24.10 -24.90
CA LYS A 336 7.89 22.96 -25.80
C LYS A 336 9.21 22.24 -25.56
N ASN A 337 10.28 23.01 -25.42
CA ASN A 337 11.61 22.46 -25.16
C ASN A 337 11.66 21.73 -23.81
N ASP A 338 11.10 22.32 -22.75
CA ASP A 338 11.10 21.71 -21.42
C ASP A 338 10.21 20.44 -21.39
N TRP A 339 9.08 20.46 -22.11
CA TRP A 339 8.13 19.36 -22.15
C TRP A 339 8.69 18.11 -22.84
N ASP A 340 9.39 18.32 -23.96
CA ASP A 340 9.91 17.22 -24.78
C ASP A 340 11.31 16.74 -24.34
N ASN A 341 11.95 17.42 -23.37
CA ASN A 341 13.26 17.05 -22.81
C ASN A 341 13.25 16.78 -21.29
N PRO A 342 12.63 15.68 -20.82
CA PRO A 342 12.57 15.32 -19.40
C PRO A 342 13.91 14.88 -18.77
N SER A 343 14.92 14.63 -19.61
CA SER A 343 16.29 14.33 -19.20
C SER A 343 17.01 15.55 -18.61
N THR A 344 16.59 16.76 -18.95
CA THR A 344 17.19 18.01 -18.47
C THR A 344 16.21 18.89 -17.70
N ASN A 345 14.90 18.61 -17.78
CA ASN A 345 13.85 19.40 -17.14
C ASN A 345 12.94 18.58 -16.20
N ILE A 346 12.27 19.27 -15.28
CA ILE A 346 11.33 18.69 -14.31
C ILE A 346 9.86 18.89 -14.69
N LEU A 347 9.56 19.63 -15.76
CA LEU A 347 8.19 20.02 -16.15
C LEU A 347 7.24 18.81 -16.29
N THR A 348 7.69 17.76 -16.98
CA THR A 348 6.91 16.54 -17.21
C THR A 348 7.16 15.46 -16.15
N LYS A 349 7.97 15.75 -15.13
CA LYS A 349 8.14 14.86 -13.98
C LYS A 349 7.03 15.08 -12.94
N GLY A 350 6.98 14.19 -11.95
CA GLY A 350 6.00 14.28 -10.87
C GLY A 350 5.89 15.67 -10.23
N ILE A 351 7.01 16.31 -9.86
CA ILE A 351 6.99 17.66 -9.27
C ILE A 351 6.34 18.71 -10.17
N GLY A 352 6.68 18.74 -11.47
CA GLY A 352 6.15 19.71 -12.43
C GLY A 352 4.67 19.47 -12.69
N ILE A 353 4.27 18.23 -12.97
CA ILE A 353 2.86 17.88 -13.22
C ILE A 353 1.99 18.14 -11.99
N ALA A 354 2.45 17.80 -10.78
CA ALA A 354 1.71 18.13 -9.55
C ALA A 354 1.54 19.63 -9.34
N ALA A 355 2.58 20.43 -9.60
CA ALA A 355 2.50 21.87 -9.48
C ALA A 355 1.52 22.47 -10.49
N LEU A 356 1.52 21.99 -11.73
CA LEU A 356 0.56 22.40 -12.76
C LEU A 356 -0.88 22.01 -12.39
N ILE A 357 -1.12 20.79 -11.90
CA ILE A 357 -2.46 20.39 -11.42
C ILE A 357 -2.93 21.28 -10.25
N LYS A 358 -2.03 21.70 -9.35
CA LYS A 358 -2.38 22.68 -8.30
C LYS A 358 -2.78 24.04 -8.89
N VAL A 359 -2.03 24.54 -9.86
CA VAL A 359 -2.33 25.79 -10.58
C VAL A 359 -3.67 25.68 -11.30
N LEU A 360 -3.97 24.53 -11.90
CA LEU A 360 -5.23 24.23 -12.57
C LEU A 360 -6.45 24.48 -11.66
N HIS A 361 -6.41 24.05 -10.40
CA HIS A 361 -7.52 24.32 -9.46
C HIS A 361 -7.81 25.83 -9.33
N PHE A 362 -6.77 26.64 -9.16
CA PHE A 362 -6.92 28.09 -9.01
C PHE A 362 -7.33 28.78 -10.31
N LEU A 363 -6.70 28.38 -11.42
CA LEU A 363 -7.00 28.91 -12.75
C LEU A 363 -8.47 28.67 -13.11
N PHE A 364 -8.95 27.43 -12.93
CA PHE A 364 -10.32 27.07 -13.25
C PHE A 364 -11.32 27.89 -12.45
N VAL A 365 -11.15 27.98 -11.12
CA VAL A 365 -12.10 28.71 -10.26
C VAL A 365 -12.14 30.19 -10.63
N LYS A 366 -10.98 30.80 -10.92
CA LYS A 366 -10.91 32.19 -11.36
C LYS A 366 -11.63 32.41 -12.69
N MET A 367 -11.40 31.56 -13.70
CA MET A 367 -12.11 31.61 -14.98
C MET A 367 -13.62 31.43 -14.80
N PHE A 368 -14.00 30.48 -13.96
CA PHE A 368 -15.41 30.15 -13.68
C PHE A 368 -16.18 31.34 -13.12
N ILE A 369 -15.56 32.10 -12.22
CA ILE A 369 -16.18 33.26 -11.56
C ILE A 369 -16.09 34.51 -12.45
N ASP A 370 -14.89 34.86 -12.92
CA ASP A 370 -14.69 36.14 -13.60
C ASP A 370 -15.21 36.16 -15.05
N GLU A 371 -15.17 35.03 -15.75
CA GLU A 371 -15.45 34.96 -17.20
C GLU A 371 -16.70 34.15 -17.52
N TRP A 372 -17.00 33.14 -16.72
CA TRP A 372 -18.08 32.22 -17.03
C TRP A 372 -19.42 32.61 -16.41
N ASP A 373 -19.47 33.63 -15.55
CA ASP A 373 -20.71 34.02 -14.85
C ASP A 373 -21.34 32.80 -14.15
N THR A 374 -20.50 31.92 -13.61
CA THR A 374 -20.87 30.65 -12.96
C THR A 374 -21.61 29.62 -13.86
N ASP A 375 -21.52 29.76 -15.18
CA ASP A 375 -22.06 28.79 -16.14
C ASP A 375 -21.07 27.63 -16.40
N PRO A 376 -21.36 26.40 -15.94
CA PRO A 376 -20.48 25.25 -16.17
C PRO A 376 -20.41 24.82 -17.65
N LEU A 377 -21.36 25.19 -18.49
CA LEU A 377 -21.35 24.79 -19.90
C LEU A 377 -20.26 25.51 -20.70
N LYS A 378 -19.78 26.66 -20.21
CA LYS A 378 -18.69 27.42 -20.85
C LYS A 378 -17.36 26.68 -20.84
N LEU A 379 -17.18 25.62 -20.04
CA LEU A 379 -15.96 24.78 -20.09
C LEU A 379 -15.68 24.24 -21.49
N ALA A 380 -16.72 23.88 -22.24
CA ALA A 380 -16.62 23.34 -23.59
C ALA A 380 -16.05 24.38 -24.59
N SER A 381 -16.24 25.67 -24.30
CA SER A 381 -15.80 26.78 -25.15
C SER A 381 -14.36 27.22 -24.92
N VAL A 382 -13.73 26.77 -23.83
CA VAL A 382 -12.34 27.13 -23.50
C VAL A 382 -11.39 26.52 -24.54
N SER A 383 -10.75 27.35 -25.34
CA SER A 383 -9.78 26.91 -26.34
C SER A 383 -8.37 26.75 -25.77
N LYS A 384 -7.50 26.06 -26.52
CA LYS A 384 -6.07 25.98 -26.19
C LYS A 384 -5.43 27.36 -26.21
N GLU A 385 -5.79 28.19 -27.18
CA GLU A 385 -5.24 29.55 -27.37
C GLU A 385 -5.63 30.48 -26.22
N ASP A 386 -6.83 30.32 -25.65
CA ASP A 386 -7.23 31.04 -24.44
C ASP A 386 -6.35 30.65 -23.24
N LEU A 387 -6.12 29.34 -23.05
CA LEU A 387 -5.25 28.84 -21.99
C LEU A 387 -3.80 29.28 -22.19
N ILE A 388 -3.29 29.37 -23.42
CA ILE A 388 -1.96 29.90 -23.71
C ILE A 388 -1.84 31.35 -23.21
N LYS A 389 -2.79 32.22 -23.57
CA LYS A 389 -2.80 33.62 -23.12
C LYS A 389 -2.85 33.73 -21.60
N LYS A 390 -3.68 32.91 -20.96
CA LYS A 390 -3.83 32.89 -19.50
C LYS A 390 -2.60 32.36 -18.78
N LEU A 391 -1.81 31.49 -19.42
CA LEU A 391 -0.63 30.84 -18.84
C LEU A 391 0.71 31.41 -19.32
N ASP A 392 0.72 32.51 -20.10
CA ASP A 392 1.91 33.10 -20.75
C ASP A 392 3.13 33.25 -19.82
N GLY A 393 2.89 33.63 -18.56
CA GLY A 393 3.95 33.76 -17.54
C GLY A 393 4.68 32.46 -17.19
N LEU A 394 4.22 31.29 -17.65
CA LEU A 394 4.98 30.05 -17.56
C LEU A 394 6.35 30.15 -18.25
N LEU A 395 6.50 30.98 -19.29
CA LEU A 395 7.79 31.22 -19.97
C LEU A 395 8.89 31.63 -18.98
N ASP A 396 8.53 32.41 -17.96
CA ASP A 396 9.45 32.99 -16.97
C ASP A 396 9.74 32.05 -15.78
N VAL A 397 9.21 30.82 -15.80
CA VAL A 397 9.44 29.81 -14.76
C VAL A 397 10.54 28.85 -15.21
N ASP A 398 11.57 28.71 -14.39
CA ASP A 398 12.66 27.76 -14.61
C ASP A 398 12.26 26.34 -14.18
N PHE A 399 12.23 25.41 -15.14
CA PHE A 399 11.99 23.99 -14.92
C PHE A 399 13.24 23.13 -15.12
N SER A 400 14.42 23.73 -15.25
CA SER A 400 15.66 22.98 -15.39
C SER A 400 15.95 22.13 -14.15
N LYS A 401 16.62 20.99 -14.34
CA LYS A 401 17.07 20.14 -13.22
C LYS A 401 18.19 20.75 -12.39
N GLU A 402 18.86 21.77 -12.90
CA GLU A 402 19.91 22.50 -12.19
C GLU A 402 19.36 23.75 -11.50
N GLY A 403 18.13 24.14 -11.81
CA GLY A 403 17.43 25.28 -11.23
C GLY A 403 16.92 25.06 -9.81
N GLU A 404 16.22 26.08 -9.30
CA GLU A 404 15.72 26.18 -7.91
C GLU A 404 14.93 24.94 -7.44
N PHE A 405 14.27 24.24 -8.37
CA PHE A 405 13.37 23.12 -8.09
C PHE A 405 13.92 21.75 -8.55
N GLY A 406 15.19 21.68 -8.96
CA GLY A 406 15.84 20.52 -9.58
C GLY A 406 16.06 19.25 -8.73
N GLY A 407 15.68 19.27 -7.44
CA GLY A 407 15.93 18.19 -6.47
C GLY A 407 14.79 17.17 -6.27
N ALA A 408 14.85 16.43 -5.16
CA ALA A 408 13.84 15.44 -4.80
C ALA A 408 12.43 16.08 -4.64
N ALA A 409 11.42 15.44 -5.23
CA ALA A 409 10.04 15.91 -5.23
C ALA A 409 9.39 15.77 -3.84
N SER A 410 9.55 16.77 -2.98
CA SER A 410 8.82 16.87 -1.71
C SER A 410 7.50 17.63 -1.89
N GLY A 411 6.53 17.42 -0.98
CA GLY A 411 5.30 18.21 -0.96
C GLY A 411 5.55 19.72 -0.83
N GLY A 412 6.60 20.11 -0.10
CA GLY A 412 7.04 21.50 0.02
C GLY A 412 7.57 22.07 -1.30
N SER A 413 8.38 21.30 -2.04
CA SER A 413 8.92 21.71 -3.35
C SER A 413 7.80 21.92 -4.37
N ILE A 414 6.79 21.04 -4.38
CA ILE A 414 5.60 21.17 -5.23
C ILE A 414 4.83 22.46 -4.91
N ASN A 415 4.64 22.77 -3.63
CA ASN A 415 3.96 24.01 -3.22
C ASN A 415 4.73 25.23 -3.71
N LYS A 416 6.04 25.30 -3.46
CA LYS A 416 6.87 26.43 -3.90
C LYS A 416 6.86 26.61 -5.42
N LEU A 417 6.95 25.51 -6.19
CA LEU A 417 6.85 25.60 -7.65
C LEU A 417 5.48 26.10 -8.10
N SER A 418 4.39 25.62 -7.51
CA SER A 418 3.04 26.13 -7.82
C SER A 418 2.87 27.61 -7.47
N GLN A 419 3.46 28.07 -6.37
CA GLN A 419 3.47 29.48 -5.97
C GLN A 419 4.24 30.32 -7.00
N ARG A 420 5.43 29.86 -7.40
CA ARG A 420 6.23 30.54 -8.42
C ARG A 420 5.50 30.64 -9.75
N ILE A 421 4.78 29.59 -10.16
CA ILE A 421 3.96 29.63 -11.37
C ILE A 421 2.86 30.71 -11.24
N ILE A 422 2.13 30.74 -10.12
CA ILE A 422 1.08 31.74 -9.87
C ILE A 422 1.63 33.16 -9.89
N GLU A 423 2.81 33.39 -9.29
CA GLU A 423 3.47 34.71 -9.26
C GLU A 423 3.88 35.20 -10.66
N LYS A 424 4.27 34.29 -11.56
CA LYS A 424 4.68 34.64 -12.91
C LYS A 424 3.51 34.78 -13.88
N VAL A 425 2.45 33.99 -13.69
CA VAL A 425 1.28 33.97 -14.55
C VAL A 425 0.43 35.23 -14.31
N LYS A 426 0.55 36.20 -15.22
CA LYS A 426 -0.12 37.51 -15.16
C LYS A 426 -1.63 37.44 -14.98
N TYR A 427 -2.29 36.39 -15.49
CA TYR A 427 -3.72 36.21 -15.34
C TYR A 427 -4.18 36.18 -13.88
N PHE A 428 -3.33 35.75 -12.94
CA PHE A 428 -3.68 35.84 -11.53
C PHE A 428 -3.68 37.29 -11.02
N SER A 429 -2.83 38.18 -11.56
CA SER A 429 -2.86 39.63 -11.33
C SER A 429 -2.70 40.10 -9.87
N PHE A 430 -1.64 39.65 -9.18
CA PHE A 430 -1.27 40.13 -7.84
C PHE A 430 0.24 40.35 -7.71
N ASN A 431 0.68 41.15 -6.71
CA ASN A 431 2.11 41.44 -6.54
C ASN A 431 2.92 40.22 -6.06
N ASN A 432 2.27 39.29 -5.35
CA ASN A 432 2.89 38.07 -4.84
C ASN A 432 1.82 36.99 -4.57
N TYR A 433 2.26 35.75 -4.33
CA TYR A 433 1.35 34.64 -4.05
C TYR A 433 0.48 34.86 -2.81
N LYS A 434 0.98 35.55 -1.78
CA LYS A 434 0.24 35.75 -0.53
C LYS A 434 -1.00 36.62 -0.78
N GLU A 435 -0.84 37.73 -1.50
CA GLU A 435 -1.95 38.60 -1.89
C GLU A 435 -2.98 37.86 -2.75
N PHE A 436 -2.52 37.11 -3.75
CA PHE A 436 -3.39 36.26 -4.56
C PHE A 436 -4.18 35.30 -3.68
N PHE A 437 -3.50 34.59 -2.78
CA PHE A 437 -4.11 33.52 -2.01
C PHE A 437 -5.10 34.04 -0.97
N GLU A 438 -4.83 35.19 -0.34
CA GLU A 438 -5.78 35.83 0.55
C GLU A 438 -7.03 36.30 -0.21
N ASN A 439 -6.87 36.89 -1.41
CA ASN A 439 -8.02 37.23 -2.25
C ASN A 439 -8.79 35.99 -2.75
N TYR A 440 -8.08 34.90 -3.07
CA TYR A 440 -8.69 33.63 -3.43
C TYR A 440 -9.56 33.08 -2.30
N LYS A 441 -9.11 33.17 -1.05
CA LYS A 441 -9.89 32.72 0.11
C LYS A 441 -11.12 33.59 0.39
N SER A 442 -11.04 34.90 0.17
CA SER A 442 -12.11 35.82 0.52
C SER A 442 -13.19 35.93 -0.56
N VAL A 443 -12.82 35.85 -1.83
CA VAL A 443 -13.72 36.07 -2.97
C VAL A 443 -14.04 34.75 -3.67
N TYR A 444 -13.03 34.12 -4.25
CA TYR A 444 -13.22 33.02 -5.19
C TYR A 444 -13.65 31.71 -4.52
N LEU A 445 -13.04 31.36 -3.39
CA LEU A 445 -13.27 30.09 -2.71
C LEU A 445 -14.70 29.99 -2.13
N PRO A 446 -15.24 30.98 -1.40
CA PRO A 446 -16.59 30.89 -0.86
C PRO A 446 -17.65 30.77 -1.96
N GLU A 447 -17.52 31.58 -3.01
CA GLU A 447 -18.47 31.63 -4.12
C GLU A 447 -18.52 30.29 -4.89
N PHE A 448 -17.37 29.75 -5.30
CA PHE A 448 -17.33 28.45 -5.98
C PHE A 448 -17.82 27.32 -5.08
N LYS A 449 -17.48 27.36 -3.78
CA LYS A 449 -17.89 26.35 -2.81
C LYS A 449 -19.39 26.36 -2.57
N GLU A 450 -20.01 27.54 -2.54
CA GLU A 450 -21.46 27.68 -2.46
C GLU A 450 -22.12 27.13 -3.73
N TRP A 451 -21.63 27.55 -4.90
CA TRP A 451 -22.12 27.05 -6.19
C TRP A 451 -22.10 25.53 -6.27
N ILE A 452 -20.96 24.89 -5.95
CA ILE A 452 -20.81 23.44 -6.09
C ILE A 452 -21.69 22.66 -5.10
N LYS A 453 -21.86 23.17 -3.88
CA LYS A 453 -22.78 22.59 -2.90
C LYS A 453 -24.22 22.62 -3.42
N ASN A 454 -24.66 23.75 -3.96
CA ASN A 454 -26.01 23.92 -4.47
C ASN A 454 -26.32 23.01 -5.69
N LYS A 455 -25.30 22.54 -6.41
CA LYS A 455 -25.48 21.64 -7.57
C LYS A 455 -25.40 20.15 -7.25
N ILE A 456 -24.89 19.79 -6.07
CA ILE A 456 -24.64 18.39 -5.69
C ILE A 456 -25.55 17.95 -4.52
N SER A 457 -26.11 18.92 -3.79
CA SER A 457 -27.27 18.71 -2.91
C SER A 457 -28.47 18.29 -3.74
#